data_AF-A0A3B5B3X2-F1
#
_entry.id   AF-A0A3B5B3X2-F1
#
_cell.length_a   1.000
_cell.length_b   1.000
_cell.length_c   1.000
_cell.angle_alpha   90.00
_cell.angle_beta   90.00
_cell.angle_gamma   90.00
#
_symmetry.space_group_name_H-M   'P 1'
#
loop_
_entity.id
_entity.type
_entity.pdbx_description
1 polymer ?
#
loop_
_entity_poly.entity_id
_entity_poly.type
_entity_poly.pdbx_seq_one_letter_code
_entity_poly.pdbx_strand_id
1 'polypeptide(L)'
;MLNRIFFACLFLGLYSSGSSLTCRWMKDKFQQFGKEMLDELEAMATNSTNATDDGPTVSFPEELYSQASGASAQDKLAFVVQILEEVAALFEEDHSSASWENRTVENFLLVVSQQADELSSCIGGHKKKNRKLHMYFKRLSDHILNRMGHSAEAWQLIRTEAESHVRRAHHLASSTHNAN
;
A
#
# COMPACT_ATOMS: atom_id res chain seq x y z
N MET A 1 -49.13 20.48 -41.73
CA MET A 1 -47.70 20.81 -41.92
C MET A 1 -46.99 20.32 -40.67
N LEU A 2 -46.63 19.05 -40.60
CA LEU A 2 -45.36 18.45 -41.06
C LEU A 2 -44.11 19.13 -40.45
N ASN A 3 -43.62 18.47 -39.40
CA ASN A 3 -42.24 18.04 -39.20
C ASN A 3 -41.26 18.89 -38.39
N ARG A 4 -40.55 18.15 -37.50
CA ARG A 4 -39.13 18.27 -37.14
C ARG A 4 -38.77 19.42 -36.18
N ILE A 5 -38.14 19.23 -35.02
CA ILE A 5 -37.10 18.26 -34.63
C ILE A 5 -37.18 18.00 -33.12
N PHE A 6 -37.31 16.71 -32.75
CA PHE A 6 -36.98 16.17 -31.43
C PHE A 6 -35.47 16.35 -31.19
N PHE A 7 -35.07 17.11 -30.17
CA PHE A 7 -33.71 16.98 -29.61
C PHE A 7 -33.81 16.34 -28.22
N ALA A 8 -33.62 15.03 -28.24
CA ALA A 8 -33.46 14.19 -27.10
C ALA A 8 -32.15 14.56 -26.36
N CYS A 9 -32.25 15.23 -25.22
CA CYS A 9 -31.19 15.20 -24.21
C CYS A 9 -31.36 13.92 -23.37
N LEU A 10 -31.14 12.78 -24.03
CA LEU A 10 -31.11 11.44 -23.46
C LEU A 10 -29.68 10.90 -23.44
N PHE A 11 -28.67 11.70 -23.06
CA PHE A 11 -27.31 11.18 -22.85
C PHE A 11 -26.55 12.01 -21.82
N LEU A 12 -26.75 11.71 -20.54
CA LEU A 12 -25.66 11.53 -19.58
C LEU A 12 -26.08 10.38 -18.65
N GLY A 13 -25.83 9.17 -19.15
CA GLY A 13 -26.04 7.95 -18.40
C GLY A 13 -25.07 7.82 -17.23
N LEU A 14 -25.63 7.40 -16.10
CA LEU A 14 -25.08 6.43 -15.15
C LEU A 14 -23.64 6.68 -14.64
N TYR A 15 -23.53 7.54 -13.64
CA TYR A 15 -22.64 7.32 -12.49
C TYR A 15 -23.56 7.41 -11.26
N SER A 16 -23.88 6.39 -10.50
CA SER A 16 -23.11 5.24 -10.06
C SER A 16 -23.99 3.99 -10.02
N SER A 17 -23.84 3.10 -11.01
CA SER A 17 -24.14 1.71 -10.73
C SER A 17 -23.06 1.23 -9.77
N GLY A 18 -23.41 1.11 -8.50
CA GLY A 18 -22.69 0.26 -7.56
C GLY A 18 -22.79 -1.18 -8.05
N SER A 19 -22.04 -1.50 -9.11
CA SER A 19 -21.87 -2.85 -9.59
C SER A 19 -20.78 -3.46 -8.73
N SER A 20 -21.15 -4.41 -7.89
CA SER A 20 -20.26 -5.32 -7.16
C SER A 20 -19.54 -6.29 -8.11
N LEU A 21 -19.05 -5.79 -9.24
CA LEU A 21 -18.34 -6.57 -10.26
C LEU A 21 -16.87 -6.47 -9.96
N THR A 22 -16.39 -7.46 -9.19
CA THR A 22 -15.00 -7.94 -9.09
C THR A 22 -13.97 -6.96 -9.63
N CYS A 23 -13.31 -6.21 -8.74
CA CYS A 23 -12.11 -5.46 -9.07
C CYS A 23 -11.20 -6.32 -9.96
N ARG A 24 -11.09 -5.98 -11.25
CA ARG A 24 -10.40 -6.83 -12.22
C ARG A 24 -8.93 -7.00 -11.83
N TRP A 25 -8.35 -5.94 -11.27
CA TRP A 25 -7.00 -5.96 -10.72
C TRP A 25 -6.83 -7.01 -9.62
N MET A 26 -7.77 -7.08 -8.67
CA MET A 26 -7.78 -8.08 -7.59
C MET A 26 -7.79 -9.52 -8.12
N LYS A 27 -8.44 -9.76 -9.26
CA LYS A 27 -8.52 -11.07 -9.89
C LYS A 27 -7.27 -11.42 -10.71
N ASP A 28 -6.77 -10.47 -11.48
CA ASP A 28 -5.83 -10.76 -12.57
C ASP A 28 -4.37 -10.51 -12.18
N LYS A 29 -4.09 -9.51 -11.34
CA LYS A 29 -2.74 -8.95 -11.14
C LYS A 29 -2.32 -8.77 -9.68
N PHE A 30 -3.27 -8.67 -8.76
CA PHE A 30 -2.98 -8.43 -7.35
C PHE A 30 -2.00 -9.43 -6.73
N GLN A 31 -2.16 -10.74 -7.01
CA GLN A 31 -1.26 -11.77 -6.50
C GLN A 31 0.15 -11.65 -7.08
N GLN A 32 0.26 -11.32 -8.37
CA GLN A 32 1.53 -11.12 -9.05
C GLN A 32 2.28 -9.93 -8.45
N PHE A 33 1.63 -8.77 -8.34
CA PHE A 33 2.23 -7.56 -7.79
C PHE A 33 2.57 -7.69 -6.30
N GLY A 34 1.72 -8.40 -5.53
CA GLY A 34 2.02 -8.76 -4.14
C GLY A 34 3.32 -9.53 -4.00
N LYS A 35 3.58 -10.48 -4.91
CA LYS A 35 4.83 -11.22 -4.96
C LYS A 35 5.99 -10.33 -5.41
N GLU A 36 5.83 -9.56 -6.49
CA GLU A 36 6.88 -8.68 -7.01
C GLU A 36 7.35 -7.68 -5.94
N MET A 37 6.45 -7.06 -5.17
CA MET A 37 6.84 -6.19 -4.05
C MET A 37 7.71 -6.91 -3.01
N LEU A 38 7.36 -8.14 -2.66
CA LEU A 38 8.11 -8.93 -1.67
C LEU A 38 9.45 -9.40 -2.22
N ASP A 39 9.49 -9.82 -3.49
CA ASP A 39 10.72 -10.24 -4.16
C ASP A 39 11.73 -9.07 -4.23
N GLU A 40 11.27 -7.84 -4.51
CA GLU A 40 12.13 -6.65 -4.49
C GLU A 40 12.61 -6.31 -3.06
N LEU A 41 11.75 -6.38 -2.04
CA LEU A 41 12.15 -6.19 -0.63
C LEU A 41 13.15 -7.26 -0.15
N GLU A 42 13.02 -8.49 -0.63
CA GLU A 42 13.96 -9.57 -0.34
C GLU A 42 15.29 -9.36 -1.06
N ALA A 43 15.28 -8.89 -2.32
CA ALA A 43 16.48 -8.56 -3.06
C ALA A 43 17.29 -7.42 -2.41
N MET A 44 16.63 -6.49 -1.70
CA MET A 44 17.28 -5.46 -0.89
C MET A 44 17.90 -6.00 0.41
N ALA A 45 17.59 -7.24 0.82
CA ALA A 45 18.13 -7.78 2.07
C ALA A 45 19.65 -7.96 1.97
N THR A 46 20.40 -7.21 2.77
CA THR A 46 21.84 -7.44 2.91
C THR A 46 22.12 -8.52 3.95
N ASN A 47 23.10 -9.39 3.71
CA ASN A 47 23.63 -10.35 4.70
C ASN A 47 24.33 -9.67 5.91
N SER A 48 24.35 -8.34 5.98
CA SER A 48 25.13 -7.61 6.96
C SER A 48 24.28 -7.18 8.15
N THR A 49 24.76 -7.62 9.32
CA THR A 49 24.37 -7.22 10.69
C THR A 49 22.96 -7.60 11.13
N ASN A 50 22.90 -8.62 12.00
CA ASN A 50 21.83 -8.76 12.98
C ASN A 50 21.62 -7.39 13.65
N ALA A 51 20.50 -6.72 13.35
CA ALA A 51 20.12 -5.52 14.07
C ALA A 51 20.15 -5.87 15.57
N THR A 52 20.94 -5.12 16.33
CA THR A 52 21.01 -5.29 17.78
C THR A 52 19.66 -4.90 18.37
N ASP A 53 19.15 -5.71 19.29
CA ASP A 53 17.80 -5.57 19.91
C ASP A 53 17.63 -4.28 20.75
N ASP A 54 18.69 -3.48 20.87
CA ASP A 54 18.75 -2.21 21.62
C ASP A 54 18.47 -0.95 20.75
N GLY A 55 18.15 -1.12 19.45
CA GLY A 55 17.78 -0.01 18.57
C GLY A 55 16.43 0.64 18.94
N PRO A 56 16.14 1.87 18.46
CA PRO A 56 14.81 2.45 18.61
C PRO A 56 13.77 1.52 17.97
N THR A 57 12.70 1.19 18.71
CA THR A 57 11.61 0.34 18.21
C THR A 57 10.31 1.12 18.15
N VAL A 58 9.57 0.94 17.05
CA VAL A 58 8.18 1.39 16.92
C VAL A 58 7.32 0.14 16.94
N SER A 59 6.43 0.02 17.92
CA SER A 59 5.57 -1.16 18.05
C SER A 59 4.61 -1.27 16.86
N PHE A 60 4.64 -2.43 16.20
CA PHE A 60 3.77 -2.75 15.07
C PHE A 60 2.29 -2.48 15.39
N PRO A 61 1.49 -1.88 14.49
CA PRO A 61 0.15 -1.40 14.80
C PRO A 61 -0.91 -2.52 14.70
N GLU A 62 -0.76 -3.57 15.52
CA GLU A 62 -1.63 -4.77 15.52
C GLU A 62 -3.13 -4.44 15.64
N GLU A 63 -3.46 -3.50 16.53
CA GLU A 63 -4.84 -3.09 16.78
C GLU A 63 -5.50 -2.50 15.51
N LEU A 64 -4.73 -1.76 14.69
CA LEU A 64 -5.26 -1.17 13.45
C LEU A 64 -5.55 -2.25 12.41
N TYR A 65 -4.68 -3.26 12.29
CA TYR A 65 -4.92 -4.42 11.43
C TYR A 65 -6.12 -5.25 11.90
N SER A 66 -6.25 -5.47 13.20
CA SER A 66 -7.40 -6.15 13.80
C SER A 66 -8.70 -5.41 13.50
N GLN A 67 -8.74 -4.09 13.69
CA GLN A 67 -9.90 -3.26 13.34
C GLN A 67 -10.24 -3.35 11.85
N ALA A 68 -9.24 -3.25 10.97
CA ALA A 68 -9.44 -3.37 9.53
C ALA A 68 -9.97 -4.76 9.13
N SER A 69 -9.52 -5.83 9.79
CA SER A 69 -9.98 -7.21 9.50
C SER A 69 -11.47 -7.44 9.72
N GLY A 70 -12.09 -6.67 10.64
CA GLY A 70 -13.53 -6.70 10.91
C GLY A 70 -14.36 -5.72 10.06
N ALA A 71 -13.71 -4.89 9.23
CA ALA A 71 -14.36 -3.86 8.44
C ALA A 71 -14.98 -4.40 7.13
N SER A 72 -15.70 -3.53 6.41
CA SER A 72 -16.23 -3.85 5.08
C SER A 72 -15.11 -4.16 4.07
N ALA A 73 -15.41 -4.88 3.00
CA ALA A 73 -14.42 -5.16 1.95
C ALA A 73 -13.81 -3.88 1.36
N GLN A 74 -14.62 -2.84 1.18
CA GLN A 74 -14.17 -1.54 0.67
C GLN A 74 -13.26 -0.81 1.67
N ASP A 75 -13.56 -0.86 2.97
CA ASP A 75 -12.74 -0.24 4.00
C ASP A 75 -11.44 -1.01 4.26
N LYS A 76 -11.47 -2.35 4.13
CA LYS A 76 -10.26 -3.19 4.12
C LYS A 76 -9.32 -2.79 3.00
N LEU A 77 -9.84 -2.67 1.77
CA LEU A 77 -9.05 -2.24 0.63
C LEU A 77 -8.55 -0.80 0.79
N ALA A 78 -9.36 0.11 1.31
CA ALA A 78 -8.91 1.48 1.59
C ALA A 78 -7.77 1.54 2.62
N PHE A 79 -7.83 0.69 3.65
CA PHE A 79 -6.74 0.55 4.63
C PHE A 79 -5.47 -0.02 3.99
N VAL A 80 -5.61 -1.03 3.12
CA VAL A 80 -4.48 -1.60 2.35
C VAL A 80 -3.85 -0.56 1.43
N VAL A 81 -4.66 0.20 0.68
CA VAL A 81 -4.17 1.29 -0.19
C VAL A 81 -3.35 2.28 0.63
N GLN A 82 -3.86 2.73 1.79
CA GLN A 82 -3.09 3.64 2.64
C GLN A 82 -1.77 3.02 3.12
N ILE A 83 -1.73 1.73 3.49
CA ILE A 83 -0.48 1.08 3.87
C ILE A 83 0.53 1.15 2.72
N LEU A 84 0.12 0.82 1.50
CA LEU A 84 1.01 0.83 0.34
C LEU A 84 1.51 2.24 0.01
N GLU A 85 0.64 3.25 0.10
CA GLU A 85 1.03 4.66 -0.06
C GLU A 85 2.07 5.11 1.00
N GLU A 86 1.88 4.73 2.27
CA GLU A 86 2.80 5.13 3.34
C GLU A 86 4.12 4.37 3.27
N VAL A 87 4.10 3.11 2.82
CA VAL A 87 5.32 2.34 2.51
C VAL A 87 6.06 2.97 1.33
N ALA A 88 5.37 3.34 0.25
CA ALA A 88 5.99 4.04 -0.88
C ALA A 88 6.67 5.34 -0.41
N ALA A 89 5.94 6.15 0.36
CA ALA A 89 6.46 7.42 0.88
C ALA A 89 7.70 7.26 1.78
N LEU A 90 7.82 6.16 2.55
CA LEU A 90 9.04 5.87 3.29
C LEU A 90 10.23 5.62 2.37
N PHE A 91 10.04 4.88 1.28
CA PHE A 91 11.11 4.53 0.34
C PHE A 91 11.46 5.66 -0.64
N GLU A 92 10.69 6.74 -0.68
CA GLU A 92 11.03 7.98 -1.38
C GLU A 92 12.04 8.85 -0.58
N GLU A 93 12.29 8.56 0.70
CA GLU A 93 13.33 9.23 1.49
C GLU A 93 14.75 8.82 1.06
N ASP A 94 15.78 9.54 1.53
CA ASP A 94 17.17 9.31 1.12
C ASP A 94 17.76 8.00 1.67
N HIS A 95 17.73 6.97 0.84
CA HIS A 95 18.29 5.65 1.10
C HIS A 95 19.72 5.46 0.58
N SER A 96 20.48 6.53 0.33
CA SER A 96 21.86 6.45 -0.20
C SER A 96 22.81 5.62 0.66
N SER A 97 22.56 5.53 1.98
CA SER A 97 23.34 4.70 2.90
C SER A 97 22.99 3.21 2.85
N ALA A 98 21.86 2.80 2.28
CA ALA A 98 21.33 1.44 2.41
C ALA A 98 22.10 0.38 1.59
N SER A 99 23.08 0.77 0.77
CA SER A 99 23.86 -0.10 -0.14
C SER A 99 23.03 -0.91 -1.14
N TRP A 100 21.72 -0.70 -1.20
CA TRP A 100 20.80 -1.37 -2.13
C TRP A 100 21.08 -0.95 -3.57
N GLU A 101 20.83 -1.84 -4.52
CA GLU A 101 20.85 -1.48 -5.93
C GLU A 101 19.71 -0.51 -6.22
N ASN A 102 20.03 0.67 -6.74
CA ASN A 102 19.05 1.73 -6.98
C ASN A 102 17.88 1.24 -7.86
N ARG A 103 18.18 0.38 -8.85
CA ARG A 103 17.17 -0.21 -9.73
C ARG A 103 16.14 -1.07 -8.97
N THR A 104 16.56 -1.80 -7.96
CA THR A 104 15.68 -2.63 -7.12
C THR A 104 14.71 -1.74 -6.33
N VAL A 105 15.19 -0.61 -5.79
CA VAL A 105 14.34 0.36 -5.08
C VAL A 105 13.37 1.05 -6.03
N GLU A 106 13.84 1.47 -7.21
CA GLU A 106 12.99 2.07 -8.25
C GLU A 106 11.88 1.10 -8.70
N ASN A 107 12.22 -0.18 -8.93
CA ASN A 107 11.23 -1.21 -9.24
C ASN A 107 10.22 -1.40 -8.11
N PHE A 108 10.70 -1.48 -6.86
CA PHE A 108 9.81 -1.61 -5.70
C PHE A 108 8.81 -0.44 -5.64
N LEU A 109 9.29 0.80 -5.74
CA LEU A 109 8.47 2.02 -5.74
C LEU A 109 7.44 2.01 -6.88
N LEU A 110 7.83 1.56 -8.06
CA LEU A 110 6.92 1.42 -9.20
C LEU A 110 5.81 0.40 -8.91
N VAL A 111 6.17 -0.80 -8.43
CA VAL A 111 5.21 -1.89 -8.18
C VAL A 111 4.27 -1.53 -7.03
N VAL A 112 4.77 -0.99 -5.92
CA VAL A 112 3.95 -0.63 -4.75
C VAL A 112 2.99 0.52 -5.05
N SER A 113 3.44 1.53 -5.80
CA SER A 113 2.60 2.67 -6.19
C SER A 113 1.52 2.24 -7.17
N GLN A 114 1.87 1.44 -8.19
CA GLN A 114 0.90 0.92 -9.14
C GLN A 114 -0.15 0.03 -8.45
N GLN A 115 0.28 -0.82 -7.51
CA GLN A 115 -0.63 -1.63 -6.72
C GLN A 115 -1.60 -0.77 -5.89
N ALA A 116 -1.12 0.32 -5.28
CA ALA A 116 -1.95 1.25 -4.52
C ALA A 116 -2.98 1.94 -5.42
N ASP A 117 -2.55 2.46 -6.58
CA ASP A 117 -3.42 3.17 -7.54
C ASP A 117 -4.53 2.26 -8.08
N GLU A 118 -4.18 1.05 -8.49
CA GLU A 118 -5.12 0.09 -9.06
C GLU A 118 -6.15 -0.38 -8.02
N LEU A 119 -5.72 -0.61 -6.77
CA LEU A 119 -6.63 -0.90 -5.67
C LEU A 119 -7.52 0.29 -5.31
N SER A 120 -6.98 1.50 -5.36
CA SER A 120 -7.72 2.75 -5.15
C SER A 120 -8.82 2.93 -6.20
N SER A 121 -8.55 2.57 -7.46
CA SER A 121 -9.55 2.57 -8.53
C SER A 121 -10.73 1.63 -8.25
N CYS A 122 -10.49 0.54 -7.52
CA CYS A 122 -11.50 -0.47 -7.20
C CYS A 122 -12.42 -0.12 -6.04
N ILE A 123 -12.00 0.76 -5.14
CA ILE A 123 -12.82 1.15 -3.98
C ILE A 123 -13.80 2.27 -4.32
N GLY A 124 -13.50 3.15 -5.28
CA GLY A 124 -14.39 4.25 -5.70
C GLY A 124 -14.63 5.32 -4.61
N GLY A 125 -14.65 6.59 -5.04
CA GLY A 125 -14.91 7.74 -4.18
C GLY A 125 -13.79 8.08 -3.18
N HIS A 126 -13.90 9.22 -2.50
CA HIS A 126 -12.93 9.64 -1.49
C HIS A 126 -13.07 8.83 -0.21
N LYS A 127 -11.97 8.22 0.26
CA LYS A 127 -11.91 7.52 1.55
C LYS A 127 -11.15 8.34 2.59
N LYS A 128 -11.65 8.27 3.81
CA LYS A 128 -11.04 8.93 4.95
C LYS A 128 -9.78 8.17 5.36
N LYS A 129 -8.61 8.82 5.26
CA LYS A 129 -7.35 8.25 5.72
C LYS A 129 -7.38 7.98 7.23
N ASN A 130 -6.83 6.85 7.65
CA ASN A 130 -6.60 6.51 9.05
C ASN A 130 -5.43 7.33 9.59
N ARG A 131 -5.73 8.35 10.39
CA ARG A 131 -4.73 9.24 10.99
C ARG A 131 -3.77 8.52 11.94
N LYS A 132 -4.21 7.47 12.64
CA LYS A 132 -3.34 6.69 13.54
C LYS A 132 -2.31 5.90 12.74
N LEU A 133 -2.71 5.33 11.61
CA LEU A 133 -1.81 4.64 10.69
C LEU A 133 -0.77 5.62 10.11
N HIS A 134 -1.20 6.79 9.66
CA HIS A 134 -0.26 7.82 9.18
C HIS A 134 0.75 8.23 10.26
N MET A 135 0.27 8.46 11.49
CA MET A 135 1.14 8.77 12.63
C MET A 135 2.11 7.64 12.97
N TYR A 136 1.75 6.39 12.69
CA TYR A 136 2.63 5.25 12.86
C TYR A 136 3.79 5.28 11.85
N PHE A 137 3.50 5.44 10.55
CA PHE A 137 4.55 5.54 9.52
C PHE A 137 5.43 6.78 9.71
N LYS A 138 4.84 7.90 10.13
CA LYS A 138 5.60 9.08 10.52
C LYS A 138 6.58 8.79 11.67
N ARG A 139 6.21 7.96 12.65
CA ARG A 139 7.14 7.55 13.72
C ARG A 139 8.26 6.66 13.20
N LEU A 140 8.03 5.84 12.17
CA LEU A 140 9.11 5.09 11.53
C LEU A 140 10.15 6.03 10.92
N SER A 141 9.71 7.01 10.13
CA SER A 141 10.59 8.06 9.59
C SER A 141 11.29 8.85 10.72
N ASP A 142 10.54 9.37 11.68
CA ASP A 142 11.10 10.25 12.73
C ASP A 142 11.99 9.52 13.74
N HIS A 143 11.63 8.31 14.17
CA HIS A 143 12.31 7.63 15.28
C HIS A 143 13.32 6.59 14.83
N ILE A 144 13.21 6.07 13.60
CA ILE A 144 14.18 5.13 13.03
C ILE A 144 15.09 5.89 12.09
N LEU A 145 14.59 6.35 10.93
CA LEU A 145 15.41 6.99 9.89
C LEU A 145 16.11 8.25 10.43
N ASN A 146 15.36 9.22 10.92
CA ASN A 146 15.93 10.52 11.32
C ASN A 146 16.84 10.41 12.56
N ARG A 147 16.50 9.59 13.55
CA ARG A 147 17.34 9.44 14.77
C ARG A 147 18.61 8.64 14.52
N MET A 148 18.56 7.67 13.61
CA MET A 148 19.72 6.88 13.23
C MET A 148 20.51 7.51 12.07
N GLY A 149 20.10 8.71 11.63
CA GLY A 149 20.80 9.46 10.58
C GLY A 149 20.78 8.78 9.23
N HIS A 150 19.66 8.13 8.89
CA HIS A 150 19.48 7.38 7.63
C HIS A 150 20.61 6.34 7.42
N SER A 151 21.09 5.71 8.49
CA SER A 151 22.14 4.69 8.40
C SER A 151 21.68 3.42 7.68
N ALA A 152 22.63 2.59 7.24
CA ALA A 152 22.33 1.30 6.64
C ALA A 152 21.47 0.41 7.57
N GLU A 153 21.76 0.43 8.87
CA GLU A 153 21.00 -0.30 9.89
C GLU A 153 19.56 0.22 10.02
N ALA A 154 19.36 1.54 9.94
CA ALA A 154 18.04 2.16 9.99
C ALA A 154 17.18 1.70 8.79
N TRP A 155 17.78 1.70 7.60
CA TRP A 155 17.12 1.25 6.38
C TRP A 155 16.83 -0.25 6.39
N GLN A 156 17.69 -1.07 6.99
CA GLN A 156 17.41 -2.50 7.17
C GLN A 156 16.22 -2.75 8.12
N LEU A 157 16.06 -1.94 9.17
CA LEU A 157 14.87 -1.97 10.04
C LEU A 157 13.62 -1.57 9.25
N ILE A 158 13.67 -0.47 8.50
CA ILE A 158 12.54 0.00 7.66
C ILE A 158 12.16 -1.05 6.60
N ARG A 159 13.12 -1.67 5.93
CA ARG A 159 12.87 -2.75 4.96
C ARG A 159 12.10 -3.91 5.59
N THR A 160 12.53 -4.36 6.77
CA THR A 160 11.90 -5.45 7.52
C THR A 160 10.48 -5.10 7.97
N GLU A 161 10.30 -3.85 8.39
CA GLU A 161 9.00 -3.29 8.77
C GLU A 161 8.04 -3.22 7.57
N ALA A 162 8.52 -2.71 6.43
CA ALA A 162 7.78 -2.66 5.18
C ALA A 162 7.40 -4.06 4.68
N GLU A 163 8.30 -5.03 4.77
CA GLU A 163 8.01 -6.43 4.43
C GLU A 163 6.86 -6.98 5.27
N SER A 164 6.86 -6.71 6.58
CA SER A 164 5.78 -7.08 7.49
C SER A 164 4.45 -6.43 7.10
N HIS A 165 4.48 -5.14 6.76
CA HIS A 165 3.30 -4.40 6.28
C HIS A 165 2.76 -4.95 4.97
N VAL A 166 3.61 -5.20 3.97
CA VAL A 166 3.24 -5.73 2.65
C VAL A 166 2.61 -7.11 2.82
N ARG A 167 3.21 -8.03 3.59
CA ARG A 167 2.66 -9.37 3.83
C ARG A 167 1.26 -9.31 4.47
N ARG A 168 1.09 -8.50 5.52
CA ARG A 168 -0.18 -8.38 6.24
C ARG A 168 -1.25 -7.66 5.40
N ALA A 169 -0.87 -6.63 4.65
CA ALA A 169 -1.75 -5.92 3.73
C ALA A 169 -2.23 -6.85 2.60
N HIS A 170 -1.31 -7.63 2.04
CA HIS A 170 -1.61 -8.64 1.02
C HIS A 170 -2.61 -9.69 1.52
N HIS A 171 -2.39 -10.21 2.72
CA HIS A 171 -3.32 -11.14 3.36
C HIS A 171 -4.69 -10.52 3.61
N LEU A 172 -4.71 -9.28 4.13
CA LEU A 172 -5.95 -8.56 4.42
C LEU A 172 -6.78 -8.33 3.15
N ALA A 173 -6.16 -7.85 2.06
CA ALA A 173 -6.84 -7.70 0.77
C ALA A 173 -7.23 -9.04 0.15
N SER A 174 -6.41 -10.09 0.27
CA SER A 174 -6.80 -11.44 -0.21
C SER A 174 -8.05 -11.96 0.50
N SER A 175 -8.24 -11.64 1.78
CA SER A 175 -9.44 -12.02 2.53
C SER A 175 -10.73 -11.36 2.00
N THR A 176 -10.63 -10.24 1.28
CA THR A 176 -11.81 -9.59 0.68
C THR A 176 -12.30 -10.31 -0.58
N HIS A 177 -11.42 -11.04 -1.26
CA HIS A 177 -11.77 -11.81 -2.47
C HIS A 177 -12.52 -13.10 -2.14
N ASN A 178 -12.21 -13.74 -1.00
CA ASN A 178 -12.81 -15.02 -0.61
C ASN A 178 -14.18 -14.90 0.11
N ALA A 179 -14.68 -13.67 0.28
CA ALA A 179 -15.92 -13.39 1.00
C ALA A 179 -17.15 -13.20 0.09
N ASN A 180 -17.00 -13.40 -1.22
CA ASN A 180 -18.07 -13.33 -2.22
C ASN A 180 -18.38 -14.71 -2.82
#